data_AF-A0A5S6QTR4-F1
#
_entry.id   AF-A0A5S6QTR4-F1
#
_cell.length_a   1.000
_cell.length_b   1.000
_cell.length_c   1.000
_cell.angle_alpha   90.00
_cell.angle_beta   90.00
_cell.angle_gamma   90.00
#
_symmetry.space_group_name_H-M   'P 1'
#
loop_
_entity.id
_entity.type
_entity.pdbx_description
1 polymer ?
#
loop_
_entity_poly.entity_id
_entity_poly.type
_entity_poly.pdbx_seq_one_letter_code
_entity_poly.pdbx_strand_id
1 'polypeptide(L)'
;MNGSSPNAEFHRWLLNLIQENGGDVEEAIAVARDYSDELEQIREIRERSMDMLYEMGIEYNDGVLLTAKDRESVLQAIAFIVGVSEPREMIISLLEALSTLNFSEQKAETILPSMKYFVFLLNLIFDCMIRGVPDEKRWLVNVLVCHVSCLNDFMCSIIDEYGFDQFLPSAEAAEYLVLMLEEIISFSSFGIEIDRTTWLTWMMKIFEILLPLFSVSMLNEFSGSSTDAVIDIFKEFIDGIMHVVDFDLPTLVDWQRRCRSSLFAMSSSIAVDEKKCVPEASTLGLFLAVFAAKSSLHLFVYKAEYVFGDLLPCLIEVIGFRLPLEFRDLVRPLVSWFLDRIPNETFSMEHLNELPFQEFVYRWMTVELLNETVKEKACYKVTTFLLLFEPAARIVVYRLMFSCKIEKFTVPGCVNDDRYVPLVRSVFVAVAQRSLRSNGDINPSCGGTVVGELLRLFTALPLNLAASIKTGTHYGLLSESLLFMQKLLFLLAKFGPQRSDLLDEIRTAEMHFLSPIKSALSECAEDDWDDGMFDGLSSIQLGKPLNQPDYPALLNILFVMLTEQLRQMRDK
;
A
#
# COMPACT_ATOMS: atom_id res chain seq x y z
N MET A 1 -5.96 -60.76 17.80
CA MET A 1 -6.62 -60.14 18.98
C MET A 1 -6.66 -58.66 18.67
N ASN A 2 -7.79 -58.18 18.17
CA ASN A 2 -8.01 -56.77 17.85
C ASN A 2 -8.60 -56.13 19.10
N GLY A 3 -7.79 -55.45 19.89
CA GLY A 3 -8.29 -54.51 20.87
C GLY A 3 -8.51 -53.18 20.16
N SER A 4 -9.76 -52.76 20.01
CA SER A 4 -10.10 -51.36 19.77
C SER A 4 -9.42 -50.53 20.86
N SER A 5 -8.80 -49.40 20.51
CA SER A 5 -8.33 -48.49 21.56
C SER A 5 -9.55 -48.04 22.40
N PRO A 6 -9.39 -47.79 23.71
CA PRO A 6 -10.46 -47.24 24.55
C PRO A 6 -11.12 -46.00 23.93
N ASN A 7 -10.36 -45.21 23.16
CA ASN A 7 -10.85 -44.01 22.49
C ASN A 7 -11.73 -44.31 21.27
N ALA A 8 -11.51 -45.41 20.57
CA ALA A 8 -12.34 -45.82 19.42
C ALA A 8 -13.74 -46.34 19.83
N GLU A 9 -13.82 -47.06 20.95
CA GLU A 9 -15.11 -47.49 21.53
C GLU A 9 -15.90 -46.30 22.07
N PHE A 10 -15.20 -45.35 22.68
CA PHE A 10 -15.77 -44.13 23.21
C PHE A 10 -16.26 -43.18 22.10
N HIS A 11 -15.46 -42.95 21.06
CA HIS A 11 -15.84 -42.18 19.87
C HIS A 11 -17.12 -42.76 19.23
N ARG A 12 -17.23 -44.09 19.13
CA ARG A 12 -18.44 -44.75 18.62
C ARG A 12 -19.65 -44.54 19.53
N TRP A 13 -19.48 -44.59 20.85
CA TRP A 13 -20.55 -44.31 21.80
C TRP A 13 -21.06 -42.87 21.68
N LEU A 14 -20.15 -41.89 21.56
CA LEU A 14 -20.47 -40.49 21.41
C LEU A 14 -21.24 -40.23 20.10
N LEU A 15 -20.79 -40.81 18.98
CA LEU A 15 -21.51 -40.71 17.70
C LEU A 15 -22.90 -41.34 17.76
N ASN A 16 -23.06 -42.46 18.47
CA ASN A 16 -24.37 -43.07 18.68
C ASN A 16 -25.29 -42.14 19.47
N LEU A 17 -24.79 -41.47 20.51
CA LEU A 17 -25.56 -40.52 21.32
C LEU A 17 -26.03 -39.32 20.47
N ILE A 18 -25.15 -38.75 19.64
CA ILE A 18 -25.53 -37.68 18.70
C ILE A 18 -26.59 -38.18 17.71
N GLN A 19 -26.40 -39.38 17.17
CA GLN A 19 -27.31 -39.97 16.19
C GLN A 19 -28.68 -40.32 16.78
N GLU A 20 -28.74 -40.76 18.03
CA GLU A 20 -29.99 -41.04 18.77
C GLU A 20 -30.79 -39.75 19.03
N ASN A 21 -30.12 -38.60 19.09
CA ASN A 21 -30.73 -37.26 19.19
C ASN A 21 -30.86 -36.58 17.82
N GLY A 22 -31.20 -37.35 16.78
CA GLY A 22 -31.51 -36.81 15.45
C GLY A 22 -30.31 -36.22 14.69
N GLY A 23 -29.09 -36.37 15.20
CA GLY A 23 -27.89 -35.74 14.65
C GLY A 23 -27.67 -34.31 15.14
N ASP A 24 -28.44 -33.83 16.12
CA ASP A 24 -28.28 -32.51 16.72
C ASP A 24 -27.33 -32.58 17.93
N VAL A 25 -26.17 -31.94 17.78
CA VAL A 25 -25.11 -31.93 18.81
C VAL A 25 -25.53 -31.14 20.04
N GLU A 26 -26.30 -30.05 19.89
CA GLU A 26 -26.77 -29.22 21.02
C GLU A 26 -27.86 -29.95 21.82
N GLU A 27 -28.76 -30.66 21.13
CA GLU A 27 -29.76 -31.52 21.79
C GLU A 27 -29.09 -32.67 22.56
N ALA A 28 -28.08 -33.31 21.97
CA ALA A 28 -27.29 -34.33 22.65
C ALA A 28 -26.54 -33.78 23.88
N ILE A 29 -25.98 -32.58 23.79
CA ILE A 29 -25.31 -31.91 24.93
C ILE A 29 -26.32 -31.60 26.05
N ALA A 30 -27.52 -31.13 25.70
CA ALA A 30 -28.57 -30.82 26.68
C ALA A 30 -29.03 -32.08 27.42
N VAL A 31 -29.26 -33.18 26.68
CA VAL A 31 -29.61 -34.49 27.25
C VAL A 31 -28.50 -35.01 28.16
N ALA A 32 -27.25 -34.96 27.71
CA ALA A 32 -26.09 -35.39 28.49
C ALA A 32 -25.98 -34.65 29.85
N ARG A 33 -26.33 -33.36 29.89
CA ARG A 33 -26.31 -32.56 31.13
C ARG A 33 -27.42 -32.89 32.12
N ASP A 34 -28.53 -33.48 31.67
CA ASP A 34 -29.73 -33.74 32.47
C ASP A 34 -29.80 -35.16 33.08
N TYR A 35 -29.05 -36.14 32.58
CA TYR A 35 -29.07 -37.53 33.08
C TYR A 35 -27.91 -37.89 34.03
N SER A 36 -28.24 -38.51 35.17
CA SER A 36 -27.27 -38.83 36.23
C SER A 36 -26.31 -39.97 35.91
N ASP A 37 -26.68 -40.90 35.03
CA ASP A 37 -25.84 -42.05 34.64
C ASP A 37 -24.81 -41.65 33.55
N GLU A 38 -25.08 -40.56 32.84
CA GLU A 38 -24.18 -39.95 31.86
C GLU A 38 -23.17 -39.01 32.54
N LEU A 39 -23.41 -38.55 33.77
CA LEU A 39 -22.49 -37.70 34.55
C LEU A 39 -21.12 -38.34 34.81
N GLU A 40 -21.05 -39.65 35.03
CA GLU A 40 -19.76 -40.33 35.28
C GLU A 40 -18.95 -40.47 33.98
N GLN A 41 -19.62 -40.67 32.84
CA GLN A 41 -18.99 -40.65 31.51
C GLN A 41 -18.61 -39.23 31.09
N ILE A 42 -19.42 -38.21 31.42
CA ILE A 42 -19.07 -36.79 31.22
C ILE A 42 -17.92 -36.37 32.11
N ARG A 43 -17.82 -36.92 33.33
CA ARG A 43 -16.66 -36.73 34.18
C ARG A 43 -15.41 -37.38 33.56
N GLU A 44 -15.53 -38.56 32.97
CA GLU A 44 -14.44 -39.19 32.23
C GLU A 44 -14.06 -38.37 30.96
N ILE A 45 -15.03 -37.75 30.27
CA ILE A 45 -14.77 -36.79 29.18
C ILE A 45 -13.96 -35.60 29.72
N ARG A 46 -14.35 -35.02 30.86
CA ARG A 46 -13.63 -33.88 31.45
C ARG A 46 -12.20 -34.25 31.87
N GLU A 47 -11.98 -35.47 32.32
CA GLU A 47 -10.66 -35.96 32.74
C GLU A 47 -9.76 -36.37 31.55
N ARG A 48 -10.33 -36.64 30.36
CA ARG A 48 -9.61 -37.20 29.18
C ARG A 48 -9.78 -36.40 27.88
N SER A 49 -10.49 -35.28 27.92
CA SER A 49 -10.87 -34.45 26.76
C SER A 49 -9.65 -34.02 25.93
N MET A 50 -8.55 -33.71 26.59
CA MET A 50 -7.28 -33.31 25.97
C MET A 50 -6.71 -34.37 25.02
N ASP A 51 -6.44 -35.57 25.55
CA ASP A 51 -5.87 -36.67 24.77
C ASP A 51 -6.77 -37.07 23.60
N MET A 52 -8.09 -36.97 23.81
CA MET A 52 -9.09 -37.30 22.80
C MET A 52 -9.14 -36.26 21.68
N LEU A 53 -9.10 -34.98 22.00
CA LEU A 53 -9.03 -33.91 20.98
C LEU A 53 -7.78 -34.03 20.12
N TYR A 54 -6.65 -34.37 20.75
CA TYR A 54 -5.39 -34.56 20.05
C TYR A 54 -5.46 -35.75 19.07
N GLU A 55 -5.94 -36.90 19.51
CA GLU A 55 -6.09 -38.09 18.64
C GLU A 55 -7.09 -37.87 17.50
N MET A 56 -8.25 -37.25 17.78
CA MET A 56 -9.25 -36.94 16.76
C MET A 56 -8.75 -35.89 15.78
N GLY A 57 -7.95 -34.92 16.22
CA GLY A 57 -7.31 -33.93 15.36
C GLY A 57 -6.28 -34.53 14.41
N ILE A 58 -5.49 -35.50 14.88
CA ILE A 58 -4.59 -36.27 14.01
C ILE A 58 -5.40 -37.09 12.99
N GLU A 59 -6.46 -37.77 13.44
CA GLU A 59 -7.33 -38.57 12.56
C GLU A 59 -7.96 -37.72 11.43
N TYR A 60 -8.34 -36.49 11.75
CA TYR A 60 -8.87 -35.54 10.77
C TYR A 60 -7.79 -35.04 9.79
N ASN A 61 -6.60 -34.69 10.28
CA ASN A 61 -5.55 -34.00 9.51
C ASN A 61 -4.68 -34.94 8.65
N ASP A 62 -4.38 -36.15 9.13
CA ASP A 62 -3.51 -37.11 8.42
C ASP A 62 -4.17 -37.77 7.20
N GLY A 63 -5.38 -37.35 6.83
CA GLY A 63 -6.12 -37.86 5.67
C GLY A 63 -6.53 -39.32 5.79
N VAL A 64 -6.52 -39.87 7.01
CA VAL A 64 -6.92 -41.27 7.32
C VAL A 64 -8.40 -41.50 6.99
N LEU A 65 -9.21 -40.45 7.04
CA LEU A 65 -10.64 -40.48 6.77
C LEU A 65 -10.93 -40.41 5.26
N LEU A 66 -11.53 -41.49 4.76
CA LEU A 66 -11.77 -41.75 3.33
C LEU A 66 -13.01 -41.05 2.77
N THR A 67 -13.94 -40.61 3.62
CA THR A 67 -15.18 -39.94 3.18
C THR A 67 -15.43 -38.62 3.92
N ALA A 68 -16.15 -37.71 3.25
CA ALA A 68 -16.58 -36.44 3.86
C ALA A 68 -17.48 -36.67 5.10
N LYS A 69 -18.24 -37.77 5.12
CA LYS A 69 -19.11 -38.12 6.26
C LYS A 69 -18.31 -38.54 7.49
N ASP A 70 -17.20 -39.25 7.30
CA ASP A 70 -16.35 -39.68 8.41
C ASP A 70 -15.65 -38.46 9.04
N ARG A 71 -15.24 -37.50 8.21
CA ARG A 71 -14.69 -36.21 8.66
C ARG A 71 -15.71 -35.39 9.46
N GLU A 72 -16.93 -35.29 8.97
CA GLU A 72 -18.01 -34.59 9.66
C GLU A 72 -18.32 -35.21 11.03
N SER A 73 -18.31 -36.55 11.11
CA SER A 73 -18.56 -37.28 12.36
C SER A 73 -17.50 -36.94 13.41
N VAL A 74 -16.23 -36.83 13.01
CA VAL A 74 -15.13 -36.43 13.91
C VAL A 74 -15.32 -34.99 14.41
N LEU A 75 -15.72 -34.05 13.54
CA LEU A 75 -16.02 -32.67 13.96
C LEU A 75 -17.17 -32.63 14.96
N GLN A 76 -18.26 -33.36 14.71
CA GLN A 76 -19.39 -33.45 15.64
C GLN A 76 -18.98 -34.00 17.01
N ALA A 77 -18.08 -34.99 17.05
CA ALA A 77 -17.56 -35.53 18.29
C ALA A 77 -16.71 -34.52 19.07
N ILE A 78 -15.85 -33.77 18.37
CA ILE A 78 -15.05 -32.70 18.95
C ILE A 78 -15.95 -31.59 19.52
N ALA A 79 -16.98 -31.16 18.78
CA ALA A 79 -17.92 -30.13 19.23
C ALA A 79 -18.66 -30.55 20.51
N PHE A 80 -19.09 -31.81 20.59
CA PHE A 80 -19.72 -32.37 21.78
C PHE A 80 -18.79 -32.36 23.00
N ILE A 81 -17.54 -32.82 22.85
CA ILE A 81 -16.53 -32.84 23.93
C ILE A 81 -16.32 -31.41 24.48
N VAL A 82 -16.20 -30.44 23.59
CA VAL A 82 -16.07 -29.01 23.95
C VAL A 82 -17.35 -28.46 24.57
N GLY A 83 -18.51 -28.97 24.17
CA GLY A 83 -19.82 -28.64 24.70
C GLY A 83 -19.99 -28.96 26.18
N VAL A 84 -19.48 -30.10 26.64
CA VAL A 84 -19.70 -30.63 28.00
C VAL A 84 -18.56 -30.37 29.00
N SER A 85 -17.43 -29.85 28.52
CA SER A 85 -16.21 -29.62 29.30
C SER A 85 -16.07 -28.20 29.84
N GLU A 86 -15.16 -28.00 30.80
CA GLU A 86 -14.90 -26.69 31.42
C GLU A 86 -14.24 -25.73 30.40
N PRO A 87 -14.85 -24.56 30.09
CA PRO A 87 -14.40 -23.73 28.98
C PRO A 87 -12.94 -23.28 29.07
N ARG A 88 -12.44 -23.00 30.28
CA ARG A 88 -11.07 -22.54 30.50
C ARG A 88 -10.02 -23.58 30.10
N GLU A 89 -10.24 -24.83 30.50
CA GLU A 89 -9.35 -25.95 30.20
C GLU A 89 -9.45 -26.30 28.71
N MET A 90 -10.67 -26.20 28.13
CA MET A 90 -10.88 -26.43 26.71
C MET A 90 -10.20 -25.43 25.81
N ILE A 91 -10.12 -24.16 26.20
CA ILE A 91 -9.38 -23.15 25.43
C ILE A 91 -7.93 -23.58 25.26
N ILE A 92 -7.23 -23.93 26.35
CA ILE A 92 -5.83 -24.40 26.29
C ILE A 92 -5.71 -25.64 25.38
N SER A 93 -6.67 -26.55 25.51
CA SER A 93 -6.71 -27.82 24.78
C SER A 93 -6.87 -27.65 23.27
N LEU A 94 -7.80 -26.81 22.86
CA LEU A 94 -8.07 -26.50 21.46
C LEU A 94 -6.90 -25.72 20.83
N LEU A 95 -6.20 -24.91 21.63
CA LEU A 95 -5.03 -24.16 21.16
C LEU A 95 -3.80 -25.06 20.97
N GLU A 96 -3.61 -26.06 21.84
CA GLU A 96 -2.59 -27.09 21.63
C GLU A 96 -2.89 -27.89 20.37
N ALA A 97 -4.15 -28.28 20.15
CA ALA A 97 -4.59 -28.92 18.91
C ALA A 97 -4.32 -28.06 17.67
N LEU A 98 -4.59 -26.75 17.72
CA LEU A 98 -4.23 -25.81 16.64
C LEU A 98 -2.72 -25.78 16.35
N SER A 99 -1.88 -25.80 17.39
CA SER A 99 -0.42 -25.75 17.23
C SER A 99 0.18 -27.00 16.58
N THR A 100 -0.57 -28.10 16.55
CA THR A 100 -0.12 -29.37 15.98
C THR A 100 -0.39 -29.48 14.48
N LEU A 101 -1.11 -28.50 13.92
CA LEU A 101 -1.27 -28.35 12.49
C LEU A 101 0.05 -27.83 11.89
N ASN A 102 0.97 -28.75 11.59
CA ASN A 102 2.24 -28.41 10.95
C ASN A 102 2.02 -28.10 9.46
N PHE A 103 1.75 -26.85 9.14
CA PHE A 103 1.44 -26.38 7.80
C PHE A 103 2.65 -26.26 6.86
N SER A 104 3.86 -26.32 7.38
CA SER A 104 5.09 -26.16 6.59
C SER A 104 5.50 -27.40 5.80
N GLU A 105 4.83 -28.55 6.04
CA GLU A 105 5.15 -29.84 5.43
C GLU A 105 3.91 -30.53 4.82
N GLN A 106 2.79 -29.81 4.63
CA GLN A 106 1.53 -30.40 4.14
C GLN A 106 1.50 -30.56 2.61
N LYS A 107 0.86 -31.63 2.15
CA LYS A 107 0.61 -31.83 0.72
C LYS A 107 -0.58 -30.98 0.26
N ALA A 108 -0.61 -30.63 -1.03
CA ALA A 108 -1.69 -29.87 -1.67
C ALA A 108 -3.10 -30.38 -1.35
N GLU A 109 -3.24 -31.71 -1.27
CA GLU A 109 -4.49 -32.43 -1.04
C GLU A 109 -5.04 -32.31 0.39
N THR A 110 -4.21 -31.93 1.38
CA THR A 110 -4.61 -31.81 2.78
C THR A 110 -4.95 -30.38 3.20
N ILE A 111 -4.60 -29.36 2.41
CA ILE A 111 -4.70 -27.94 2.80
C ILE A 111 -6.14 -27.50 3.03
N LEU A 112 -7.04 -27.81 2.10
CA LEU A 112 -8.44 -27.44 2.25
C LEU A 112 -9.07 -28.12 3.49
N PRO A 113 -8.90 -29.44 3.72
CA PRO A 113 -9.26 -30.07 4.98
C PRO A 113 -8.64 -29.38 6.22
N SER A 114 -7.34 -29.08 6.21
CA SER A 114 -6.68 -28.40 7.33
C SER A 114 -7.25 -27.01 7.59
N MET A 115 -7.63 -26.29 6.53
CA MET A 115 -8.29 -24.99 6.60
C MET A 115 -9.69 -25.09 7.22
N LYS A 116 -10.48 -26.10 6.82
CA LYS A 116 -11.79 -26.38 7.45
C LYS A 116 -11.65 -26.71 8.92
N TYR A 117 -10.67 -27.52 9.26
CA TYR A 117 -10.41 -27.91 10.65
C TYR A 117 -9.96 -26.72 11.50
N PHE A 118 -9.10 -25.88 10.93
CA PHE A 118 -8.63 -24.66 11.57
C PHE A 118 -9.79 -23.70 11.88
N VAL A 119 -10.66 -23.42 10.91
CA VAL A 119 -11.86 -22.57 11.12
C VAL A 119 -12.77 -23.18 12.19
N PHE A 120 -13.00 -24.49 12.12
CA PHE A 120 -13.79 -25.20 13.11
C PHE A 120 -13.23 -25.11 14.54
N LEU A 121 -11.92 -25.28 14.72
CA LEU A 121 -11.27 -25.14 16.03
C LEU A 121 -11.34 -23.70 16.55
N LEU A 122 -11.18 -22.69 15.68
CA LEU A 122 -11.35 -21.28 16.05
C LEU A 122 -12.76 -21.00 16.58
N ASN A 123 -13.80 -21.52 15.92
CA ASN A 123 -15.19 -21.34 16.35
C ASN A 123 -15.44 -21.94 17.73
N LEU A 124 -14.91 -23.14 17.99
CA LEU A 124 -15.03 -23.79 19.30
C LEU A 124 -14.29 -23.05 20.41
N ILE A 125 -13.14 -22.44 20.11
CA ILE A 125 -12.42 -21.58 21.04
C ILE A 125 -13.27 -20.35 21.36
N PHE A 126 -13.92 -19.75 20.36
CA PHE A 126 -14.82 -18.61 20.53
C PHE A 126 -16.03 -18.95 21.41
N ASP A 127 -16.67 -20.09 21.15
CA ASP A 127 -17.78 -20.58 21.97
C ASP A 127 -17.36 -20.84 23.43
N CYS A 128 -16.14 -21.34 23.66
CA CYS A 128 -15.62 -21.48 25.01
C CYS A 128 -15.42 -20.13 25.69
N MET A 129 -14.95 -19.10 24.98
CA MET A 129 -14.75 -17.77 25.54
C MET A 129 -16.06 -17.09 25.93
N ILE A 130 -17.10 -17.21 25.09
CA ILE A 130 -18.44 -16.69 25.42
C ILE A 130 -18.99 -17.38 26.67
N ARG A 131 -18.78 -18.69 26.79
CA ARG A 131 -19.25 -19.50 27.93
C ARG A 131 -18.40 -19.33 29.20
N GLY A 132 -17.16 -18.84 29.10
CA GLY A 132 -16.12 -19.01 30.12
C GLY A 132 -15.47 -17.72 30.65
N VAL A 133 -15.99 -17.25 31.80
CA VAL A 133 -15.36 -16.35 32.78
C VAL A 133 -15.16 -14.87 32.36
N PRO A 134 -16.18 -14.01 32.58
CA PRO A 134 -16.14 -12.56 32.33
C PRO A 134 -14.99 -11.79 33.01
N ASP A 135 -14.41 -12.34 34.08
CA ASP A 135 -13.41 -11.68 34.92
C ASP A 135 -11.95 -12.00 34.53
N GLU A 136 -11.71 -12.93 33.59
CA GLU A 136 -10.35 -13.34 33.14
C GLU A 136 -9.99 -12.82 31.73
N LYS A 137 -10.70 -11.80 31.27
CA LYS A 137 -10.54 -11.14 29.95
C LYS A 137 -9.07 -10.98 29.50
N ARG A 138 -8.19 -10.49 30.38
CA ARG A 138 -6.77 -10.24 30.04
C ARG A 138 -5.95 -11.52 29.81
N TRP A 139 -6.22 -12.59 30.56
CA TRP A 139 -5.54 -13.87 30.37
C TRP A 139 -5.98 -14.52 29.05
N LEU A 140 -7.28 -14.45 28.74
CA LEU A 140 -7.85 -14.92 27.48
C LEU A 140 -7.21 -14.25 26.26
N VAL A 141 -7.06 -12.91 26.28
CA VAL A 141 -6.41 -12.17 25.18
C VAL A 141 -4.94 -12.53 25.01
N ASN A 142 -4.17 -12.67 26.09
CA ASN A 142 -2.77 -13.08 26.00
C ASN A 142 -2.61 -14.47 25.39
N VAL A 143 -3.52 -15.39 25.74
CA VAL A 143 -3.55 -16.74 25.18
C VAL A 143 -3.87 -16.69 23.68
N LEU A 144 -4.87 -15.92 23.24
CA LEU A 144 -5.21 -15.78 21.82
C LEU A 144 -4.11 -15.13 20.98
N VAL A 145 -3.43 -14.11 21.49
CA VAL A 145 -2.32 -13.44 20.80
C VAL A 145 -1.16 -14.39 20.52
N CYS A 146 -0.89 -15.34 21.43
CA CYS A 146 0.16 -16.36 21.26
C CYS A 146 -0.21 -17.49 20.28
N HIS A 147 -1.48 -17.66 19.90
CA HIS A 147 -1.93 -18.81 19.11
C HIS A 147 -2.52 -18.43 17.75
N VAL A 148 -3.05 -17.22 17.58
CA VAL A 148 -3.39 -16.73 16.24
C VAL A 148 -2.14 -16.26 15.48
N SER A 149 -0.95 -16.25 16.09
CA SER A 149 0.32 -16.25 15.34
C SER A 149 0.47 -17.51 14.46
N CYS A 150 -0.14 -18.64 14.83
CA CYS A 150 -0.16 -19.83 13.98
C CYS A 150 -1.00 -19.63 12.70
N LEU A 151 -1.98 -18.72 12.70
CA LEU A 151 -2.72 -18.32 11.50
C LEU A 151 -1.83 -17.55 10.51
N ASN A 152 -0.94 -16.71 11.03
CA ASN A 152 0.06 -16.01 10.23
C ASN A 152 0.99 -17.01 9.54
N ASP A 153 1.55 -17.92 10.33
CA ASP A 153 2.46 -18.95 9.82
C ASP A 153 1.75 -19.88 8.81
N PHE A 154 0.47 -20.20 9.04
CA PHE A 154 -0.36 -20.98 8.13
C PHE A 154 -0.57 -20.29 6.78
N MET A 155 -1.09 -19.06 6.80
CA MET A 155 -1.38 -18.32 5.58
C MET A 155 -0.11 -17.99 4.79
N CYS A 156 1.00 -17.68 5.48
CA CYS A 156 2.30 -17.54 4.84
C CYS A 156 2.74 -18.84 4.16
N SER A 157 2.58 -19.99 4.83
CA SER A 157 2.94 -21.31 4.26
C SER A 157 2.11 -21.66 3.03
N ILE A 158 0.79 -21.37 3.03
CA ILE A 158 -0.07 -21.55 1.85
C ILE A 158 0.41 -20.69 0.68
N ILE A 159 0.73 -19.42 0.94
CA ILE A 159 1.15 -18.47 -0.07
C ILE A 159 2.52 -18.87 -0.65
N ASP A 160 3.46 -19.29 0.20
CA ASP A 160 4.82 -19.68 -0.16
C ASP A 160 4.86 -20.97 -0.98
N GLU A 161 3.99 -21.95 -0.70
CA GLU A 161 4.04 -23.27 -1.34
C GLU A 161 3.26 -23.36 -2.66
N TYR A 162 2.11 -22.71 -2.78
CA TYR A 162 1.24 -22.84 -3.98
C TYR A 162 1.40 -21.68 -4.96
N GLY A 163 1.95 -20.57 -4.47
CA GLY A 163 1.88 -19.32 -5.18
C GLY A 163 0.44 -18.81 -5.26
N PHE A 164 0.36 -17.50 -5.34
CA PHE A 164 -0.87 -16.75 -5.24
C PHE A 164 -1.99 -17.22 -6.20
N ASP A 165 -1.62 -17.50 -7.44
CA ASP A 165 -2.56 -17.75 -8.54
C ASP A 165 -3.23 -19.14 -8.51
N GLN A 166 -2.73 -20.06 -7.67
CA GLN A 166 -3.20 -21.45 -7.62
C GLN A 166 -4.18 -21.74 -6.47
N PHE A 167 -4.26 -20.86 -5.47
CA PHE A 167 -5.09 -21.05 -4.27
C PHE A 167 -6.56 -20.58 -4.46
N LEU A 168 -6.74 -19.42 -5.11
CA LEU A 168 -8.04 -18.78 -5.36
C LEU A 168 -8.98 -19.40 -6.43
N PRO A 169 -8.55 -20.27 -7.38
CA PRO A 169 -9.46 -20.84 -8.37
C PRO A 169 -10.49 -21.83 -7.81
N SER A 170 -10.34 -22.33 -6.59
CA SER A 170 -11.36 -23.18 -5.97
C SER A 170 -12.36 -22.33 -5.19
N ALA A 171 -13.62 -22.33 -5.62
CA ALA A 171 -14.70 -21.61 -4.93
C ALA A 171 -14.80 -21.99 -3.44
N GLU A 172 -14.40 -23.21 -3.11
CA GLU A 172 -14.40 -23.76 -1.75
C GLU A 172 -13.29 -23.15 -0.87
N ALA A 173 -12.05 -22.98 -1.36
CA ALA A 173 -11.00 -22.29 -0.58
C ALA A 173 -11.32 -20.81 -0.35
N ALA A 174 -11.97 -20.15 -1.31
CA ALA A 174 -12.47 -18.80 -1.14
C ALA A 174 -13.54 -18.73 -0.05
N GLU A 175 -14.53 -19.64 -0.04
CA GLU A 175 -15.57 -19.70 0.99
C GLU A 175 -15.01 -19.88 2.40
N TYR A 176 -14.04 -20.79 2.59
CA TYR A 176 -13.42 -20.97 3.92
C TYR A 176 -12.53 -19.80 4.33
N LEU A 177 -11.92 -19.09 3.37
CA LEU A 177 -11.16 -17.87 3.65
C LEU A 177 -12.11 -16.79 4.18
N VAL A 178 -13.31 -16.69 3.59
CA VAL A 178 -14.37 -15.77 4.02
C VAL A 178 -14.81 -16.09 5.44
N LEU A 179 -15.20 -17.34 5.70
CA LEU A 179 -15.63 -17.77 7.04
C LEU A 179 -14.54 -17.51 8.08
N MET A 180 -13.27 -17.80 7.76
CA MET A 180 -12.15 -17.49 8.65
C MET A 180 -12.04 -15.99 8.97
N LEU A 181 -12.23 -15.11 7.97
CA LEU A 181 -12.19 -13.66 8.15
C LEU A 181 -13.39 -13.15 8.97
N GLU A 182 -14.59 -13.68 8.73
CA GLU A 182 -15.80 -13.35 9.50
C GLU A 182 -15.65 -13.71 10.98
N GLU A 183 -15.03 -14.86 11.28
CA GLU A 183 -14.77 -15.30 12.65
C GLU A 183 -13.71 -14.43 13.34
N ILE A 184 -12.68 -13.99 12.60
CA ILE A 184 -11.69 -13.01 13.08
C ILE A 184 -12.35 -11.65 13.40
N ILE A 185 -13.28 -11.18 12.58
CA ILE A 185 -14.04 -9.94 12.85
C ILE A 185 -14.94 -10.11 14.07
N SER A 186 -15.67 -11.22 14.14
CA SER A 186 -16.56 -11.54 15.27
C SER A 186 -15.79 -11.59 16.58
N PHE A 187 -14.61 -12.22 16.57
CA PHE A 187 -13.67 -12.21 17.69
C PHE A 187 -13.18 -10.82 18.05
N SER A 188 -12.94 -9.97 17.06
CA SER A 188 -12.40 -8.62 17.26
C SER A 188 -13.30 -7.75 18.14
N SER A 189 -14.62 -7.95 18.08
CA SER A 189 -15.58 -7.26 18.95
C SER A 189 -15.38 -7.54 20.44
N PHE A 190 -14.85 -8.72 20.78
CA PHE A 190 -14.58 -9.12 22.16
C PHE A 190 -13.17 -8.73 22.63
N GLY A 191 -12.16 -8.86 21.76
CA GLY A 191 -10.75 -8.64 22.10
C GLY A 191 -10.38 -7.17 22.36
N ILE A 192 -11.07 -6.22 21.72
CA ILE A 192 -10.73 -4.80 21.82
C ILE A 192 -10.97 -4.19 23.20
N GLU A 193 -11.99 -4.65 23.93
CA GLU A 193 -12.36 -4.11 25.25
C GLU A 193 -11.29 -4.40 26.33
N ILE A 194 -10.26 -5.18 25.99
CA ILE A 194 -9.34 -5.81 26.93
C ILE A 194 -7.92 -5.25 26.77
N ASP A 195 -7.36 -5.29 25.57
CA ASP A 195 -6.07 -4.66 25.23
C ASP A 195 -6.02 -4.20 23.76
N ARG A 196 -6.41 -2.93 23.55
CA ARG A 196 -6.48 -2.29 22.23
C ARG A 196 -5.14 -2.25 21.49
N THR A 197 -4.01 -2.18 22.18
CA THR A 197 -2.68 -2.07 21.54
C THR A 197 -2.26 -3.41 20.96
N THR A 198 -2.37 -4.47 21.76
CA THR A 198 -2.01 -5.83 21.35
C THR A 198 -2.95 -6.36 20.28
N TRP A 199 -4.26 -6.07 20.41
CA TRP A 199 -5.26 -6.39 19.38
C TRP A 199 -4.97 -5.69 18.04
N LEU A 200 -4.63 -4.39 18.05
CA LEU A 200 -4.35 -3.64 16.83
C LEU A 200 -3.11 -4.16 16.10
N THR A 201 -2.05 -4.45 16.86
CA THR A 201 -0.85 -5.10 16.33
C THR A 201 -1.17 -6.40 15.59
N TRP A 202 -2.07 -7.22 16.15
CA TRP A 202 -2.45 -8.50 15.57
C TRP A 202 -3.31 -8.34 14.29
N MET A 203 -4.31 -7.46 14.30
CA MET A 203 -5.13 -7.18 13.11
C MET A 203 -4.31 -6.69 11.93
N MET A 204 -3.31 -5.83 12.22
CA MET A 204 -2.40 -5.35 11.20
C MET A 204 -1.51 -6.47 10.64
N LYS A 205 -1.15 -7.48 11.44
CA LYS A 205 -0.44 -8.66 10.92
C LYS A 205 -1.32 -9.54 10.05
N ILE A 206 -2.57 -9.80 10.47
CA ILE A 206 -3.57 -10.45 9.62
C ILE A 206 -3.71 -9.71 8.29
N PHE A 207 -3.80 -8.39 8.32
CA PHE A 207 -3.84 -7.60 7.10
C PHE A 207 -2.56 -7.73 6.24
N GLU A 208 -1.36 -7.77 6.84
CA GLU A 208 -0.07 -7.97 6.14
C GLU A 208 -0.03 -9.28 5.35
N ILE A 209 -0.53 -10.36 5.94
CA ILE A 209 -0.64 -11.69 5.34
C ILE A 209 -1.66 -11.71 4.21
N LEU A 210 -2.77 -11.01 4.39
CA LEU A 210 -3.86 -10.93 3.44
C LEU A 210 -3.58 -9.91 2.33
N LEU A 211 -2.55 -9.07 2.49
CA LEU A 211 -2.23 -8.00 1.55
C LEU A 211 -1.84 -8.54 0.15
N PRO A 212 -1.05 -9.61 0.01
CA PRO A 212 -0.91 -10.33 -1.26
C PRO A 212 -2.27 -10.75 -1.84
N LEU A 213 -3.20 -11.24 -0.98
CA LEU A 213 -4.57 -11.64 -1.35
C LEU A 213 -5.39 -10.52 -1.97
N PHE A 214 -5.30 -9.36 -1.34
CA PHE A 214 -5.88 -8.14 -1.84
C PHE A 214 -5.21 -7.66 -3.16
N SER A 215 -3.88 -7.70 -3.24
CA SER A 215 -3.11 -7.12 -4.34
C SER A 215 -3.34 -7.83 -5.67
N VAL A 216 -3.54 -9.14 -5.68
CA VAL A 216 -3.75 -9.91 -6.91
C VAL A 216 -5.23 -10.07 -7.28
N SER A 217 -6.14 -10.11 -6.31
CA SER A 217 -7.57 -9.97 -6.65
C SER A 217 -7.82 -8.62 -7.32
N MET A 218 -7.23 -7.53 -6.85
CA MET A 218 -7.37 -6.24 -7.53
C MET A 218 -6.72 -6.22 -8.94
N LEU A 219 -5.67 -7.03 -9.21
CA LEU A 219 -5.10 -7.24 -10.57
C LEU A 219 -6.08 -7.91 -11.54
N ASN A 220 -6.95 -8.79 -11.03
CA ASN A 220 -7.87 -9.60 -11.82
C ASN A 220 -9.27 -8.99 -11.99
N GLU A 221 -9.56 -7.79 -11.45
CA GLU A 221 -10.79 -7.03 -11.76
C GLU A 221 -10.91 -6.71 -13.26
N PHE A 222 -9.81 -6.75 -14.01
CA PHE A 222 -9.81 -6.59 -15.47
C PHE A 222 -10.05 -7.90 -16.24
N SER A 223 -10.28 -9.02 -15.54
CA SER A 223 -10.55 -10.34 -16.13
C SER A 223 -11.70 -11.10 -15.44
N GLY A 224 -12.86 -10.47 -15.20
CA GLY A 224 -14.17 -11.13 -15.17
C GLY A 224 -14.54 -12.08 -14.00
N SER A 225 -15.49 -11.61 -13.18
CA SER A 225 -16.62 -12.32 -12.53
C SER A 225 -16.45 -13.15 -11.23
N SER A 226 -15.27 -13.62 -10.82
CA SER A 226 -15.11 -14.26 -9.49
C SER A 226 -14.28 -13.46 -8.49
N THR A 227 -13.70 -12.36 -8.94
CA THR A 227 -12.77 -11.49 -8.19
C THR A 227 -13.47 -10.48 -7.28
N ASP A 228 -14.69 -10.08 -7.64
CA ASP A 228 -15.45 -9.01 -6.97
C ASP A 228 -15.84 -9.40 -5.53
N ALA A 229 -16.18 -10.67 -5.28
CA ALA A 229 -16.59 -11.15 -3.97
C ALA A 229 -15.43 -11.07 -2.95
N VAL A 230 -14.24 -11.55 -3.31
CA VAL A 230 -13.06 -11.52 -2.44
C VAL A 230 -12.69 -10.08 -2.07
N ILE A 231 -12.80 -9.16 -3.03
CA ILE A 231 -12.54 -7.74 -2.83
C ILE A 231 -13.56 -7.14 -1.86
N ASP A 232 -14.85 -7.37 -2.07
CA ASP A 232 -15.90 -6.86 -1.19
C ASP A 232 -15.78 -7.45 0.23
N ILE A 233 -15.35 -8.70 0.38
CA ILE A 233 -15.05 -9.32 1.68
C ILE A 233 -13.86 -8.66 2.37
N PHE A 234 -12.77 -8.35 1.64
CA PHE A 234 -11.66 -7.60 2.23
C PHE A 234 -12.08 -6.19 2.66
N LYS A 235 -12.97 -5.56 1.88
CA LYS A 235 -13.52 -4.24 2.19
C LYS A 235 -14.43 -4.32 3.43
N GLU A 236 -15.27 -5.35 3.54
CA GLU A 236 -16.10 -5.63 4.72
C GLU A 236 -15.27 -6.01 5.95
N PHE A 237 -14.16 -6.72 5.78
CA PHE A 237 -13.20 -7.03 6.84
C PHE A 237 -12.57 -5.77 7.41
N ILE A 238 -12.07 -4.88 6.55
CA ILE A 238 -11.49 -3.60 6.97
C ILE A 238 -12.56 -2.72 7.63
N ASP A 239 -13.77 -2.67 7.07
CA ASP A 239 -14.87 -1.89 7.63
C ASP A 239 -15.32 -2.45 9.00
N GLY A 240 -15.40 -3.77 9.13
CA GLY A 240 -15.72 -4.48 10.37
C GLY A 240 -14.70 -4.22 11.48
N ILE A 241 -13.39 -4.31 11.17
CA ILE A 241 -12.30 -3.91 12.08
C ILE A 241 -12.48 -2.47 12.51
N MET A 242 -12.73 -1.56 11.57
CA MET A 242 -12.75 -0.13 11.85
C MET A 242 -13.99 0.30 12.64
N HIS A 243 -15.14 -0.32 12.39
CA HIS A 243 -16.37 -0.11 13.14
C HIS A 243 -16.32 -0.68 14.55
N VAL A 244 -15.71 -1.84 14.74
CA VAL A 244 -15.54 -2.46 16.06
C VAL A 244 -14.64 -1.61 16.98
N VAL A 245 -13.74 -0.80 16.42
CA VAL A 245 -12.71 -0.12 17.21
C VAL A 245 -12.99 1.33 17.56
N ASP A 246 -13.98 1.95 16.92
CA ASP A 246 -14.08 3.41 16.91
C ASP A 246 -12.70 4.02 16.61
N PHE A 247 -12.11 3.54 15.51
CA PHE A 247 -10.71 3.77 15.20
C PHE A 247 -10.45 5.23 14.84
N ASP A 248 -9.89 6.01 15.77
CA ASP A 248 -9.50 7.39 15.51
C ASP A 248 -8.00 7.48 15.14
N LEU A 249 -7.68 8.41 14.23
CA LEU A 249 -6.30 8.68 13.78
C LEU A 249 -5.33 8.93 14.95
N PRO A 250 -5.72 9.62 16.04
CA PRO A 250 -4.87 9.77 17.22
C PRO A 250 -4.47 8.45 17.89
N THR A 251 -5.39 7.49 18.05
CA THR A 251 -5.06 6.16 18.61
C THR A 251 -4.04 5.45 17.73
N LEU A 252 -4.19 5.53 16.41
CA LEU A 252 -3.24 4.97 15.47
C LEU A 252 -1.85 5.57 15.59
N VAL A 253 -1.78 6.90 15.65
CA VAL A 253 -0.53 7.65 15.79
C VAL A 253 0.17 7.30 17.10
N ASP A 254 -0.58 7.23 18.20
CA ASP A 254 -0.04 6.83 19.50
C ASP A 254 0.47 5.38 19.46
N TRP A 255 -0.29 4.47 18.86
CA TRP A 255 0.13 3.09 18.65
C TRP A 255 1.40 3.00 17.79
N GLN A 256 1.45 3.66 16.64
CA GLN A 256 2.62 3.69 15.75
C GLN A 256 3.85 4.27 16.47
N ARG A 257 3.68 5.36 17.24
CA ARG A 257 4.75 5.95 18.07
C ARG A 257 5.27 4.97 19.11
N ARG A 258 4.38 4.25 19.81
CA ARG A 258 4.75 3.22 20.80
C ARG A 258 5.52 2.08 20.14
N CYS A 259 5.02 1.54 19.04
CA CYS A 259 5.70 0.50 18.24
C CYS A 259 7.06 0.96 17.69
N ARG A 260 7.19 2.23 17.31
CA ARG A 260 8.47 2.80 16.84
C ARG A 260 9.46 3.00 17.98
N SER A 261 8.99 3.39 19.16
CA SER A 261 9.84 3.60 20.34
C SER A 261 10.42 2.30 20.92
N SER A 262 9.68 1.19 20.84
CA SER A 262 10.13 -0.13 21.29
C SER A 262 11.24 -0.70 20.39
N LEU A 263 11.26 -0.39 19.09
CA LEU A 263 12.33 -0.79 18.17
C LEU A 263 13.72 -0.24 18.56
N PHE A 264 13.79 0.95 19.17
CA PHE A 264 15.06 1.55 19.60
C PHE A 264 15.60 1.00 20.92
N ALA A 265 14.78 0.29 21.70
CA ALA A 265 15.20 -0.35 22.95
C ALA A 265 15.81 -1.75 22.74
N MET A 266 15.64 -2.35 21.55
CA MET A 266 16.04 -3.73 21.22
C MET A 266 17.48 -3.85 20.70
N SER A 267 18.47 -3.43 21.51
CA SER A 267 19.89 -3.63 21.19
C SER A 267 20.49 -4.93 21.77
N SER A 268 19.66 -5.83 22.33
CA SER A 268 20.09 -7.12 22.88
C SER A 268 19.44 -8.30 22.14
N SER A 269 20.14 -9.43 22.10
CA SER A 269 19.85 -10.68 21.35
C SER A 269 18.55 -11.42 21.69
N ILE A 270 17.55 -10.73 22.26
CA ILE A 270 16.21 -11.23 22.59
C ILE A 270 15.21 -10.93 21.44
N ALA A 271 15.66 -10.27 20.37
CA ALA A 271 14.84 -9.44 19.47
C ALA A 271 14.21 -10.12 18.22
N VAL A 272 13.96 -11.44 18.21
CA VAL A 272 13.30 -12.08 17.04
C VAL A 272 11.79 -12.17 17.21
N ASP A 273 11.30 -12.61 18.37
CA ASP A 273 9.85 -12.75 18.59
C ASP A 273 9.16 -11.40 18.81
N GLU A 274 9.82 -10.42 19.42
CA GLU A 274 9.23 -9.07 19.57
C GLU A 274 9.24 -8.25 18.27
N LYS A 275 10.12 -8.58 17.30
CA LYS A 275 10.05 -8.00 15.93
C LYS A 275 8.85 -8.50 15.15
N LYS A 276 8.38 -9.74 15.40
CA LYS A 276 7.15 -10.28 14.80
C LYS A 276 5.90 -9.52 15.30
N CYS A 277 6.00 -8.78 16.40
CA CYS A 277 4.91 -8.02 17.01
C CYS A 277 4.83 -6.54 16.55
N VAL A 278 5.55 -6.11 15.52
CA VAL A 278 5.41 -4.75 14.96
C VAL A 278 5.04 -4.85 13.48
N PRO A 279 3.88 -4.32 13.05
CA PRO A 279 3.49 -4.32 11.65
C PRO A 279 4.42 -3.46 10.81
N GLU A 280 4.62 -3.83 9.54
CA GLU A 280 5.42 -3.01 8.64
C GLU A 280 4.73 -1.66 8.37
N ALA A 281 5.52 -0.61 8.15
CA ALA A 281 4.99 0.72 7.84
C ALA A 281 4.20 0.73 6.51
N SER A 282 4.60 -0.11 5.56
CA SER A 282 3.90 -0.43 4.31
C SER A 282 2.50 -1.00 4.56
N THR A 283 2.41 -2.04 5.39
CA THR A 283 1.15 -2.66 5.83
C THR A 283 0.21 -1.64 6.44
N LEU A 284 0.73 -0.80 7.35
CA LEU A 284 -0.07 0.25 7.98
C LEU A 284 -0.58 1.27 6.99
N GLY A 285 0.27 1.81 6.12
CA GLY A 285 -0.20 2.79 5.14
C GLY A 285 -1.24 2.20 4.17
N LEU A 286 -1.15 0.90 3.86
CA LEU A 286 -2.04 0.22 2.90
C LEU A 286 -3.40 0.02 3.52
N PHE A 287 -3.44 -0.41 4.78
CA PHE A 287 -4.67 -0.50 5.56
C PHE A 287 -5.40 0.86 5.58
N LEU A 288 -4.66 1.94 5.86
CA LEU A 288 -5.22 3.29 5.84
C LEU A 288 -5.69 3.73 4.46
N ALA A 289 -4.97 3.35 3.41
CA ALA A 289 -5.32 3.70 2.03
C ALA A 289 -6.64 3.02 1.62
N VAL A 290 -6.80 1.73 1.93
CA VAL A 290 -8.03 1.00 1.64
C VAL A 290 -9.20 1.54 2.47
N PHE A 291 -8.98 1.82 3.75
CA PHE A 291 -10.00 2.45 4.59
C PHE A 291 -10.43 3.83 4.05
N ALA A 292 -9.47 4.66 3.63
CA ALA A 292 -9.73 5.96 3.03
C ALA A 292 -10.57 5.90 1.75
N ALA A 293 -10.40 4.83 0.97
CA ALA A 293 -11.13 4.62 -0.27
C ALA A 293 -12.57 4.12 -0.05
N LYS A 294 -12.81 3.36 1.03
CA LYS A 294 -14.11 2.72 1.31
C LYS A 294 -15.05 3.54 2.17
N SER A 295 -14.52 4.09 3.25
CA SER A 295 -15.33 4.79 4.24
C SER A 295 -15.05 6.28 4.09
N SER A 296 -16.08 7.12 4.10
CA SER A 296 -15.87 8.57 4.16
C SER A 296 -15.18 8.85 5.50
N LEU A 297 -13.86 8.93 5.49
CA LEU A 297 -13.01 9.18 6.65
C LEU A 297 -13.59 10.33 7.48
N HIS A 298 -14.41 10.01 8.47
CA HIS A 298 -14.91 10.92 9.49
C HIS A 298 -13.83 11.07 10.55
N LEU A 299 -12.61 11.35 10.10
CA LEU A 299 -11.48 11.61 10.94
C LEU A 299 -11.60 13.06 11.41
N PHE A 300 -12.16 13.25 12.59
CA PHE A 300 -12.07 14.54 13.26
C PHE A 300 -10.64 14.72 13.79
N VAL A 301 -9.80 15.41 13.01
CA VAL A 301 -8.41 15.71 13.41
C VAL A 301 -8.29 17.22 13.57
N TYR A 302 -8.03 17.67 14.80
CA TYR A 302 -7.90 19.11 15.10
C TYR A 302 -6.70 19.76 14.38
N LYS A 303 -5.67 18.98 14.02
CA LYS A 303 -4.46 19.44 13.31
C LYS A 303 -3.88 18.36 12.38
N ALA A 304 -4.35 18.31 11.15
CA ALA A 304 -4.02 17.26 10.17
C ALA A 304 -2.51 17.18 9.87
N GLU A 305 -1.80 18.30 9.95
CA GLU A 305 -0.37 18.41 9.66
C GLU A 305 0.53 17.64 10.64
N TYR A 306 0.16 17.55 11.92
CA TYR A 306 0.94 16.77 12.90
C TYR A 306 0.78 15.29 12.67
N VAL A 307 -0.46 14.85 12.44
CA VAL A 307 -0.74 13.45 12.15
C VAL A 307 -0.12 13.02 10.82
N PHE A 308 -0.14 13.91 9.83
CA PHE A 308 0.59 13.72 8.58
C PHE A 308 2.09 13.50 8.83
N GLY A 309 2.71 14.31 9.70
CA GLY A 309 4.12 14.15 10.08
C GLY A 309 4.41 12.80 10.77
N ASP A 310 3.52 12.34 11.65
CA ASP A 310 3.66 11.05 12.35
C ASP A 310 3.53 9.86 11.38
N LEU A 311 2.59 9.94 10.44
CA LEU A 311 2.30 8.89 9.45
C LEU A 311 3.18 9.00 8.20
N LEU A 312 4.02 10.03 8.09
CA LEU A 312 4.90 10.27 6.94
C LEU A 312 5.71 9.03 6.52
N PRO A 313 6.32 8.24 7.43
CA PRO A 313 7.01 7.01 7.05
C PRO A 313 6.09 5.99 6.37
N CYS A 314 4.87 5.81 6.88
CA CYS A 314 3.89 4.90 6.30
C CYS A 314 3.40 5.38 4.93
N LEU A 315 3.19 6.69 4.76
CA LEU A 315 2.83 7.26 3.47
C LEU A 315 3.96 7.07 2.43
N ILE A 316 5.22 7.30 2.81
CA ILE A 316 6.37 7.09 1.93
C ILE A 316 6.48 5.64 1.49
N GLU A 317 6.36 4.70 2.43
CA GLU A 317 6.43 3.27 2.15
C GLU A 317 5.30 2.84 1.24
N VAL A 318 4.09 3.37 1.39
CA VAL A 318 2.94 2.95 0.56
C VAL A 318 2.92 3.59 -0.82
N ILE A 319 3.40 4.81 -0.95
CA ILE A 319 3.65 5.40 -2.28
C ILE A 319 4.81 4.65 -2.99
N GLY A 320 5.79 4.18 -2.22
CA GLY A 320 6.95 3.43 -2.71
C GLY A 320 6.76 1.91 -2.80
N PHE A 321 5.64 1.37 -2.32
CA PHE A 321 5.39 -0.06 -2.30
C PHE A 321 5.30 -0.56 -3.74
N ARG A 322 5.72 -1.81 -3.98
CA ARG A 322 5.67 -2.45 -5.31
C ARG A 322 4.25 -2.83 -5.71
N LEU A 323 3.31 -1.91 -5.56
CA LEU A 323 2.01 -2.01 -6.16
C LEU A 323 2.15 -1.82 -7.68
N PRO A 324 1.49 -2.68 -8.47
CA PRO A 324 1.16 -2.39 -9.86
C PRO A 324 0.60 -0.96 -10.01
N LEU A 325 0.85 -0.33 -11.15
CA LEU A 325 0.59 1.09 -11.37
C LEU A 325 -0.89 1.45 -11.15
N GLU A 326 -1.77 0.48 -11.39
CA GLU A 326 -3.23 0.52 -11.25
C GLU A 326 -3.68 0.66 -9.78
N PHE A 327 -2.95 0.08 -8.82
CA PHE A 327 -3.30 0.16 -7.38
C PHE A 327 -2.73 1.36 -6.66
N ARG A 328 -1.87 2.13 -7.33
CA ARG A 328 -1.37 3.39 -6.77
C ARG A 328 -2.47 4.42 -6.61
N ASP A 329 -3.56 4.28 -7.38
CA ASP A 329 -4.76 5.10 -7.21
C ASP A 329 -5.49 4.82 -5.86
N LEU A 330 -5.28 3.67 -5.20
CA LEU A 330 -5.81 3.41 -3.84
C LEU A 330 -5.18 4.32 -2.78
N VAL A 331 -3.95 4.78 -3.00
CA VAL A 331 -3.22 5.64 -2.07
C VAL A 331 -3.70 7.10 -2.19
N ARG A 332 -4.24 7.48 -3.36
CA ARG A 332 -4.66 8.85 -3.65
C ARG A 332 -5.73 9.37 -2.67
N PRO A 333 -6.83 8.65 -2.38
CA PRO A 333 -7.82 9.09 -1.38
C PRO A 333 -7.21 9.45 -0.03
N LEU A 334 -6.30 8.63 0.50
CA LEU A 334 -5.66 8.88 1.79
C LEU A 334 -4.77 10.13 1.76
N VAL A 335 -3.89 10.24 0.77
CA VAL A 335 -2.97 11.38 0.70
C VAL A 335 -3.74 12.67 0.40
N SER A 336 -4.68 12.67 -0.54
CA SER A 336 -5.55 13.82 -0.80
C SER A 336 -6.35 14.23 0.43
N TRP A 337 -6.86 13.27 1.21
CA TRP A 337 -7.57 13.56 2.45
C TRP A 337 -6.73 14.42 3.42
N PHE A 338 -5.44 14.10 3.56
CA PHE A 338 -4.50 14.90 4.35
C PHE A 338 -4.26 16.26 3.71
N LEU A 339 -3.84 16.29 2.44
CA LEU A 339 -3.42 17.51 1.76
C LEU A 339 -4.55 18.54 1.65
N ASP A 340 -5.81 18.10 1.48
CA ASP A 340 -6.98 18.98 1.42
C ASP A 340 -7.32 19.63 2.77
N ARG A 341 -6.83 19.07 3.88
CA ARG A 341 -7.10 19.54 5.26
C ARG A 341 -5.92 20.25 5.89
N ILE A 342 -4.73 20.15 5.30
CA ILE A 342 -3.55 20.89 5.74
C ILE A 342 -3.70 22.34 5.27
N PRO A 343 -3.60 23.34 6.18
CA PRO A 343 -3.66 24.74 5.78
C PRO A 343 -2.57 25.08 4.75
N ASN A 344 -2.85 26.04 3.88
CA ASN A 344 -1.82 26.60 3.00
C ASN A 344 -0.67 27.18 3.82
N GLU A 345 0.54 27.14 3.26
CA GLU A 345 1.76 27.68 3.85
C GLU A 345 2.15 27.04 5.19
N THR A 346 1.78 25.77 5.40
CA THR A 346 2.13 25.01 6.61
C THR A 346 3.56 24.48 6.58
N PHE A 347 4.04 24.00 5.42
CA PHE A 347 5.34 23.35 5.32
C PHE A 347 6.47 24.36 5.06
N SER A 348 7.34 24.49 6.06
CA SER A 348 8.53 25.35 6.04
C SER A 348 9.76 24.67 5.41
N MET A 349 10.85 25.43 5.29
CA MET A 349 12.16 24.87 4.89
C MET A 349 12.69 23.83 5.87
N GLU A 350 12.32 23.88 7.15
CA GLU A 350 12.77 22.89 8.15
C GLU A 350 12.24 21.51 7.80
N HIS A 351 10.96 21.39 7.43
CA HIS A 351 10.37 20.15 6.96
C HIS A 351 11.11 19.61 5.73
N LEU A 352 11.40 20.48 4.76
CA LEU A 352 12.14 20.10 3.55
C LEU A 352 13.61 19.75 3.81
N ASN A 353 14.17 20.03 4.98
CA ASN A 353 15.50 19.56 5.35
C ASN A 353 15.48 18.09 5.83
N GLU A 354 14.30 17.55 6.15
CA GLU A 354 14.14 16.16 6.54
C GLU A 354 14.11 15.24 5.32
N LEU A 355 15.02 14.26 5.29
CA LEU A 355 15.12 13.30 4.19
C LEU A 355 13.79 12.56 3.89
N PRO A 356 13.04 12.05 4.89
CA PRO A 356 11.75 11.40 4.63
C PRO A 356 10.76 12.35 3.96
N PHE A 357 10.73 13.63 4.36
CA PHE A 357 9.82 14.60 3.78
C PHE A 357 10.16 14.90 2.31
N GLN A 358 11.46 15.01 1.98
CA GLN A 358 11.91 15.13 0.59
C GLN A 358 11.49 13.91 -0.26
N GLU A 359 11.63 12.71 0.30
CA GLU A 359 11.24 11.46 -0.36
C GLU A 359 9.73 11.42 -0.62
N PHE A 360 8.91 11.79 0.37
CA PHE A 360 7.46 11.93 0.19
C PHE A 360 7.11 12.90 -0.93
N VAL A 361 7.66 14.12 -0.89
CA VAL A 361 7.37 15.17 -1.87
C VAL A 361 7.67 14.68 -3.29
N TYR A 362 8.82 14.01 -3.47
CA TYR A 362 9.19 13.47 -4.77
C TYR A 362 8.28 12.33 -5.23
N ARG A 363 8.07 11.32 -4.38
CA ARG A 363 7.30 10.13 -4.73
C ARG A 363 5.83 10.47 -4.99
N TRP A 364 5.24 11.31 -4.14
CA TRP A 364 3.86 11.75 -4.31
C TRP A 364 3.66 12.52 -5.63
N MET A 365 4.52 13.51 -5.90
CA MET A 365 4.41 14.28 -7.14
C MET A 365 4.64 13.43 -8.39
N THR A 366 5.48 12.39 -8.28
CA THR A 366 5.62 11.41 -9.37
C THR A 366 4.29 10.69 -9.58
N VAL A 367 3.76 10.03 -8.55
CA VAL A 367 2.50 9.26 -8.64
C VAL A 367 1.32 10.11 -9.11
N GLU A 368 1.18 11.32 -8.58
CA GLU A 368 0.05 12.20 -8.87
C GLU A 368 0.04 12.72 -10.32
N LEU A 369 1.22 12.74 -10.97
CA LEU A 369 1.39 13.18 -12.35
C LEU A 369 1.45 12.03 -13.37
N LEU A 370 1.76 10.79 -12.95
CA LEU A 370 1.89 9.63 -13.85
C LEU A 370 0.62 9.35 -14.67
N ASN A 371 -0.56 9.49 -14.05
CA ASN A 371 -1.84 9.18 -14.68
C ASN A 371 -2.53 10.42 -15.30
N GLU A 372 -1.89 11.59 -15.26
CA GLU A 372 -2.50 12.83 -15.75
C GLU A 372 -2.08 13.13 -17.19
N THR A 373 -3.01 12.88 -18.12
CA THR A 373 -2.80 13.12 -19.56
C THR A 373 -3.07 14.58 -19.96
N VAL A 374 -3.80 15.34 -19.13
CA VAL A 374 -4.13 16.73 -19.41
C VAL A 374 -3.16 17.67 -18.70
N LYS A 375 -2.26 18.28 -19.47
CA LYS A 375 -1.22 19.19 -18.95
C LYS A 375 -1.75 20.32 -18.07
N GLU A 376 -2.94 20.85 -18.36
CA GLU A 376 -3.58 21.88 -17.54
C GLU A 376 -3.95 21.38 -16.14
N LYS A 377 -4.51 20.17 -16.04
CA LYS A 377 -4.81 19.53 -14.76
C LYS A 377 -3.52 19.19 -14.00
N ALA A 378 -2.49 18.71 -14.69
CA ALA A 378 -1.17 18.47 -14.11
C ALA A 378 -0.58 19.75 -13.49
N CYS A 379 -0.65 20.88 -14.21
CA CYS A 379 -0.21 22.17 -13.70
C CYS A 379 -1.03 22.63 -12.49
N TYR A 380 -2.35 22.42 -12.50
CA TYR A 380 -3.21 22.75 -11.37
C TYR A 380 -2.82 21.94 -10.12
N LYS A 381 -2.63 20.62 -10.25
CA LYS A 381 -2.19 19.73 -9.16
C LYS A 381 -0.88 20.20 -8.52
N VAL A 382 0.14 20.50 -9.34
CA VAL A 382 1.42 21.06 -8.84
C VAL A 382 1.21 22.40 -8.16
N THR A 383 0.40 23.29 -8.74
CA THR A 383 0.13 24.63 -8.18
C THR A 383 -0.53 24.52 -6.80
N THR A 384 -1.55 23.68 -6.67
CA THR A 384 -2.24 23.41 -5.40
C THR A 384 -1.29 22.80 -4.38
N PHE A 385 -0.46 21.85 -4.79
CA PHE A 385 0.54 21.24 -3.91
C PHE A 385 1.57 22.27 -3.40
N LEU A 386 2.04 23.17 -4.25
CA LEU A 386 2.97 24.24 -3.87
C LEU A 386 2.37 25.25 -2.88
N LEU A 387 1.04 25.39 -2.81
CA LEU A 387 0.39 26.27 -1.83
C LEU A 387 0.53 25.76 -0.39
N LEU A 388 0.77 24.46 -0.19
CA LEU A 388 1.01 23.88 1.13
C LEU A 388 2.34 24.35 1.76
N PHE A 389 3.25 24.90 0.94
CA PHE A 389 4.57 25.34 1.35
C PHE A 389 4.61 26.85 1.58
N GLU A 390 5.38 27.26 2.58
CA GLU A 390 5.74 28.66 2.78
C GLU A 390 6.46 29.22 1.54
N PRO A 391 6.36 30.54 1.26
CA PRO A 391 6.99 31.15 0.09
C PRO A 391 8.46 30.78 -0.09
N ALA A 392 9.27 30.85 0.98
CA ALA A 392 10.69 30.54 0.91
C ALA A 392 11.00 29.05 0.68
N ALA A 393 10.07 28.14 1.01
CA ALA A 393 10.21 26.70 0.83
C ALA A 393 9.88 26.24 -0.60
N ARG A 394 9.02 26.97 -1.33
CA ARG A 394 8.57 26.61 -2.69
C ARG A 394 9.73 26.40 -3.67
N ILE A 395 10.75 27.26 -3.64
CA ILE A 395 11.92 27.12 -4.52
C ILE A 395 12.74 25.86 -4.20
N VAL A 396 12.74 25.41 -2.94
CA VAL A 396 13.41 24.17 -2.53
C VAL A 396 12.69 22.96 -3.12
N VAL A 397 11.37 22.99 -3.26
CA VAL A 397 10.60 21.95 -3.98
C VAL A 397 11.03 21.88 -5.46
N TYR A 398 11.21 23.03 -6.12
CA TYR A 398 11.78 23.05 -7.48
C TYR A 398 13.19 22.45 -7.53
N ARG A 399 14.08 22.83 -6.61
CA ARG A 399 15.43 22.23 -6.53
C ARG A 399 15.36 20.72 -6.32
N LEU A 400 14.44 20.26 -5.46
CA LEU A 400 14.24 18.86 -5.17
C LEU A 400 13.86 18.09 -6.42
N MET A 401 12.91 18.57 -7.25
CA MET A 401 12.47 17.90 -8.49
C MET A 401 13.55 17.83 -9.58
N PHE A 402 14.55 18.70 -9.52
CA PHE A 402 15.65 18.79 -10.49
C PHE A 402 16.98 18.24 -9.96
N SER A 403 17.03 17.75 -8.73
CA SER A 403 18.24 17.17 -8.14
C SER A 403 18.56 15.78 -8.73
N CYS A 404 19.85 15.45 -8.86
CA CYS A 404 20.28 14.08 -9.18
C CYS A 404 20.16 13.12 -7.96
N LYS A 405 20.00 13.66 -6.74
CA LYS A 405 19.82 12.83 -5.53
C LYS A 405 18.50 12.05 -5.52
N ILE A 406 17.56 12.48 -6.35
CA ILE A 406 16.24 11.89 -6.56
C ILE A 406 16.30 10.43 -7.00
N GLU A 407 17.35 10.01 -7.71
CA GLU A 407 17.48 8.63 -8.19
C GLU A 407 17.43 7.61 -7.03
N LYS A 408 17.75 8.05 -5.81
CA LYS A 408 17.64 7.28 -4.56
C LYS A 408 16.23 7.22 -3.98
N PHE A 409 15.36 8.16 -4.34
CA PHE A 409 13.95 8.24 -3.91
C PHE A 409 12.99 7.60 -4.92
N THR A 410 13.55 6.87 -5.89
CA THR A 410 12.81 6.25 -6.97
C THR A 410 11.67 5.39 -6.46
N VAL A 411 10.54 5.46 -7.17
CA VAL A 411 9.41 4.56 -6.96
C VAL A 411 9.71 3.26 -7.74
N PRO A 412 9.83 2.10 -7.06
CA PRO A 412 10.00 0.81 -7.73
C PRO A 412 8.98 0.62 -8.86
N GLY A 413 9.41 0.10 -10.02
CA GLY A 413 8.55 -0.05 -11.21
C GLY A 413 8.46 1.20 -12.11
N CYS A 414 8.79 2.40 -11.61
CA CYS A 414 8.97 3.60 -12.46
C CYS A 414 10.42 3.79 -12.94
N VAL A 415 11.37 3.02 -12.43
CA VAL A 415 12.81 3.18 -12.72
C VAL A 415 13.19 2.66 -14.11
N ASN A 416 12.39 1.74 -14.66
CA ASN A 416 12.68 1.14 -15.97
C ASN A 416 12.08 1.93 -17.15
N ASP A 417 11.39 3.04 -16.90
CA ASP A 417 10.87 3.90 -17.95
C ASP A 417 11.50 5.29 -17.84
N ASP A 418 12.55 5.50 -18.63
CA ASP A 418 13.32 6.75 -18.75
C ASP A 418 12.47 8.00 -19.04
N ARG A 419 11.17 7.84 -19.33
CA ARG A 419 10.23 8.92 -19.66
C ARG A 419 9.62 9.64 -18.45
N TYR A 420 9.62 9.04 -17.26
CA TYR A 420 8.87 9.62 -16.13
C TYR A 420 9.55 10.82 -15.46
N VAL A 421 10.86 10.77 -15.24
CA VAL A 421 11.60 11.89 -14.65
C VAL A 421 11.51 13.16 -15.53
N PRO A 422 11.68 13.08 -16.86
CA PRO A 422 11.46 14.22 -17.75
C PRO A 422 10.01 14.73 -17.74
N LEU A 423 9.02 13.83 -17.64
CA LEU A 423 7.61 14.21 -17.57
C LEU A 423 7.33 15.10 -16.35
N VAL A 424 7.66 14.64 -15.14
CA VAL A 424 7.43 15.39 -13.89
C VAL A 424 8.12 16.76 -13.96
N ARG A 425 9.39 16.79 -14.37
CA ARG A 425 10.16 18.04 -14.50
C ARG A 425 9.51 19.00 -15.48
N SER A 426 9.03 18.51 -16.63
CA SER A 426 8.35 19.35 -17.64
C SER A 426 7.10 20.04 -17.08
N VAL A 427 6.32 19.37 -16.23
CA VAL A 427 5.14 19.99 -15.58
C VAL A 427 5.57 21.10 -14.63
N PHE A 428 6.64 20.91 -13.85
CA PHE A 428 7.18 21.96 -12.98
C PHE A 428 7.67 23.17 -13.80
N VAL A 429 8.34 22.96 -14.94
CA VAL A 429 8.71 24.07 -15.83
C VAL A 429 7.46 24.78 -16.35
N ALA A 430 6.45 24.04 -16.81
CA ALA A 430 5.19 24.61 -17.31
C ALA A 430 4.47 25.46 -16.25
N VAL A 431 4.47 25.04 -14.99
CA VAL A 431 3.90 25.81 -13.87
C VAL A 431 4.67 27.10 -13.67
N ALA A 432 5.99 27.05 -13.60
CA ALA A 432 6.82 28.25 -13.48
C ALA A 432 6.62 29.19 -14.69
N GLN A 433 6.59 28.64 -15.90
CA GLN A 433 6.33 29.40 -17.11
C GLN A 433 4.97 30.10 -17.06
N ARG A 434 3.88 29.41 -16.76
CA ARG A 434 2.53 30.00 -16.75
C ARG A 434 2.39 31.07 -15.67
N SER A 435 3.03 30.85 -14.53
CA SER A 435 2.87 31.67 -13.33
C SER A 435 3.88 32.80 -13.17
N LEU A 436 4.91 32.87 -14.03
CA LEU A 436 5.95 33.90 -13.97
C LEU A 436 5.36 35.32 -14.05
N ARG A 437 5.69 36.12 -13.03
CA ARG A 437 5.26 37.51 -12.83
C ARG A 437 6.31 38.48 -13.35
N SER A 438 5.90 39.74 -13.57
CA SER A 438 6.78 40.81 -14.07
C SER A 438 7.97 41.11 -13.15
N ASN A 439 7.83 40.84 -11.84
CA ASN A 439 8.90 41.03 -10.85
C ASN A 439 9.90 39.86 -10.80
N GLY A 440 9.76 38.80 -11.61
CA GLY A 440 10.68 37.65 -11.62
C GLY A 440 10.41 36.61 -10.53
N ASP A 441 9.29 36.77 -9.83
CA ASP A 441 8.69 35.76 -8.97
C ASP A 441 7.67 34.92 -9.76
N ILE A 442 7.14 33.86 -9.17
CA ILE A 442 6.12 32.97 -9.75
C ILE A 442 4.82 33.03 -8.92
N ASN A 443 3.80 32.29 -9.34
CA ASN A 443 2.55 32.11 -8.57
C ASN A 443 2.30 30.60 -8.38
N PRO A 444 2.20 30.09 -7.14
CA PRO A 444 2.28 30.81 -5.87
C PRO A 444 3.68 31.41 -5.59
N SER A 445 3.72 32.55 -4.89
CA SER A 445 4.94 33.39 -4.72
C SER A 445 6.05 32.67 -3.97
N CYS A 446 7.30 32.78 -4.42
CA CYS A 446 8.46 32.28 -3.67
C CYS A 446 9.00 33.29 -2.64
N GLY A 447 8.30 34.40 -2.40
CA GLY A 447 8.73 35.46 -1.48
C GLY A 447 9.78 36.41 -2.07
N GLY A 448 10.08 36.30 -3.36
CA GLY A 448 11.09 37.11 -4.02
C GLY A 448 11.37 36.68 -5.45
N THR A 449 12.34 37.34 -6.09
CA THR A 449 12.78 36.96 -7.45
C THR A 449 13.48 35.60 -7.41
N VAL A 450 13.00 34.65 -8.20
CA VAL A 450 13.56 33.28 -8.31
C VAL A 450 13.93 32.91 -9.75
N VAL A 451 13.67 33.81 -10.69
CA VAL A 451 13.75 33.55 -12.12
C VAL A 451 15.13 33.09 -12.62
N GLY A 452 16.21 33.67 -12.11
CA GLY A 452 17.57 33.26 -12.48
C GLY A 452 17.88 31.85 -12.00
N GLU A 453 17.40 31.49 -10.79
CA GLU A 453 17.59 30.16 -10.24
C GLU A 453 16.79 29.09 -10.98
N LEU A 454 15.52 29.39 -11.28
CA LEU A 454 14.68 28.53 -12.10
C LEU A 454 15.27 28.33 -13.50
N LEU A 455 15.82 29.39 -14.11
CA LEU A 455 16.49 29.28 -15.39
C LEU A 455 17.65 28.27 -15.33
N ARG A 456 18.54 28.38 -14.34
CA ARG A 456 19.65 27.43 -14.14
C ARG A 456 19.17 25.99 -13.97
N LEU A 457 18.10 25.77 -13.19
CA LEU A 457 17.53 24.44 -12.98
C LEU A 457 16.96 23.84 -14.28
N PHE A 458 16.26 24.66 -15.07
CA PHE A 458 15.56 24.21 -16.27
C PHE A 458 16.48 24.00 -17.48
N THR A 459 17.67 24.59 -17.45
CA THR A 459 18.68 24.48 -18.51
C THR A 459 19.68 23.33 -18.32
N ALA A 460 19.44 22.42 -17.37
CA ALA A 460 20.24 21.21 -17.22
C ALA A 460 19.94 20.22 -18.36
N LEU A 461 20.98 19.74 -19.04
CA LEU A 461 20.85 18.84 -20.19
C LEU A 461 21.05 17.36 -19.81
N PRO A 462 20.35 16.42 -20.46
CA PRO A 462 20.64 14.99 -20.35
C PRO A 462 22.00 14.63 -20.97
N LEU A 463 22.63 13.58 -20.45
CA LEU A 463 23.94 13.10 -20.92
C LEU A 463 23.95 12.67 -22.39
N ASN A 464 22.83 12.12 -22.89
CA ASN A 464 22.69 11.64 -24.27
C ASN A 464 21.60 12.42 -25.02
N LEU A 465 21.87 13.72 -25.24
CA LEU A 465 20.90 14.69 -25.74
C LEU A 465 20.34 14.36 -27.12
N ALA A 466 21.19 14.05 -28.11
CA ALA A 466 20.75 13.74 -29.48
C ALA A 466 19.84 12.50 -29.51
N ALA A 467 20.22 11.43 -28.81
CA ALA A 467 19.37 10.24 -28.69
C ALA A 467 18.03 10.57 -28.03
N SER A 468 18.05 11.38 -26.95
CA SER A 468 16.85 11.81 -26.22
C SER A 468 15.90 12.67 -27.05
N ILE A 469 16.42 13.47 -27.98
CA ILE A 469 15.62 14.28 -28.92
C ILE A 469 14.97 13.35 -29.96
N LYS A 470 15.74 12.40 -30.54
CA LYS A 470 15.21 11.43 -31.52
C LYS A 470 14.10 10.56 -30.95
N THR A 471 14.26 10.06 -29.73
CA THR A 471 13.27 9.18 -29.06
C THR A 471 12.11 9.95 -28.45
N GLY A 472 12.20 11.28 -28.34
CA GLY A 472 11.20 12.12 -27.68
C GLY A 472 11.20 12.05 -26.15
N THR A 473 12.10 11.26 -25.53
CA THR A 473 12.13 11.02 -24.08
C THR A 473 12.19 12.32 -23.27
N HIS A 474 12.94 13.31 -23.76
CA HIS A 474 13.12 14.61 -23.08
C HIS A 474 12.38 15.76 -23.78
N TYR A 475 11.56 15.48 -24.80
CA TYR A 475 10.93 16.52 -25.62
C TYR A 475 10.09 17.49 -24.76
N GLY A 476 9.26 16.97 -23.85
CA GLY A 476 8.47 17.79 -22.94
C GLY A 476 9.33 18.73 -22.10
N LEU A 477 10.38 18.23 -21.46
CA LEU A 477 11.27 19.06 -20.64
C LEU A 477 11.98 20.14 -21.47
N LEU A 478 12.57 19.76 -22.60
CA LEU A 478 13.32 20.69 -23.46
C LEU A 478 12.41 21.77 -24.05
N SER A 479 11.23 21.39 -24.55
CA SER A 479 10.27 22.34 -25.12
C SER A 479 9.76 23.34 -24.08
N GLU A 480 9.41 22.89 -22.87
CA GLU A 480 9.00 23.79 -21.79
C GLU A 480 10.13 24.72 -21.34
N SER A 481 11.38 24.24 -21.27
CA SER A 481 12.53 25.07 -20.94
C SER A 481 12.79 26.16 -21.99
N LEU A 482 12.67 25.84 -23.28
CA LEU A 482 12.76 26.82 -24.36
C LEU A 482 11.62 27.85 -24.27
N LEU A 483 10.38 27.41 -24.06
CA LEU A 483 9.22 28.28 -23.90
C LEU A 483 9.32 29.17 -22.64
N PHE A 484 9.92 28.66 -21.57
CA PHE A 484 10.27 29.45 -20.38
C PHE A 484 11.24 30.57 -20.73
N MET A 485 12.34 30.26 -21.42
CA MET A 485 13.30 31.27 -21.90
C MET A 485 12.64 32.31 -22.83
N GLN A 486 11.76 31.90 -23.74
CA GLN A 486 11.02 32.83 -24.61
C GLN A 486 10.17 33.80 -23.76
N LYS A 487 9.46 33.30 -22.74
CA LYS A 487 8.69 34.16 -21.82
C LYS A 487 9.60 35.14 -21.08
N LEU A 488 10.80 34.73 -20.69
CA LEU A 488 11.77 35.62 -20.04
C LEU A 488 12.20 36.77 -20.94
N LEU A 489 12.51 36.48 -22.19
CA LEU A 489 12.89 37.50 -23.17
C LEU A 489 11.75 38.47 -23.43
N PHE A 490 10.52 37.96 -23.54
CA PHE A 490 9.34 38.81 -23.66
C PHE A 490 9.18 39.77 -22.47
N LEU A 491 9.38 39.28 -21.24
CA LEU A 491 9.32 40.13 -20.05
C LEU A 491 10.45 41.17 -20.03
N LEU A 492 11.67 40.79 -20.39
CA LEU A 492 12.80 41.71 -20.50
C LEU A 492 12.54 42.82 -21.54
N ALA A 493 12.01 42.44 -22.71
CA ALA A 493 11.62 43.38 -23.77
C ALA A 493 10.58 44.39 -23.29
N LYS A 494 9.62 43.93 -22.49
CA LYS A 494 8.48 44.72 -22.03
C LYS A 494 8.81 45.64 -20.84
N PHE A 495 9.65 45.18 -19.91
CA PHE A 495 9.88 45.87 -18.63
C PHE A 495 11.28 46.49 -18.49
N GLY A 496 12.16 46.32 -19.48
CA GLY A 496 13.42 47.04 -19.60
C GLY A 496 14.59 46.48 -18.76
N PRO A 497 15.77 47.12 -18.83
CA PRO A 497 17.07 46.59 -18.38
C PRO A 497 17.30 46.60 -16.85
N GLN A 498 16.27 46.75 -16.02
CA GLN A 498 16.39 46.72 -14.55
C GLN A 498 16.77 45.33 -13.97
N ARG A 499 17.25 44.41 -14.82
CA ARG A 499 17.55 43.01 -14.51
C ARG A 499 18.87 42.57 -15.15
N SER A 500 19.95 43.30 -14.91
CA SER A 500 21.30 42.96 -15.40
C SER A 500 21.65 41.49 -15.13
N ASP A 501 21.32 41.02 -13.93
CA ASP A 501 21.66 39.66 -13.48
C ASP A 501 20.93 38.60 -14.30
N LEU A 502 19.71 38.88 -14.80
CA LEU A 502 18.97 37.95 -15.65
C LEU A 502 19.55 37.86 -17.06
N LEU A 503 20.15 38.94 -17.58
CA LEU A 503 20.81 38.92 -18.88
C LEU A 503 22.06 38.03 -18.84
N ASP A 504 22.81 38.06 -17.75
CA ASP A 504 23.98 37.19 -17.56
C ASP A 504 23.58 35.72 -17.41
N GLU A 505 22.46 35.41 -16.75
CA GLU A 505 21.90 34.06 -16.73
C GLU A 505 21.47 33.58 -18.13
N ILE A 506 20.87 34.46 -18.94
CA ILE A 506 20.48 34.12 -20.32
C ILE A 506 21.71 33.85 -21.19
N ARG A 507 22.79 34.62 -21.03
CA ARG A 507 24.06 34.38 -21.74
C ARG A 507 24.67 33.04 -21.34
N THR A 508 24.64 32.72 -20.05
CA THR A 508 25.07 31.41 -19.52
C THR A 508 24.24 30.28 -20.14
N ALA A 509 22.91 30.43 -20.17
CA ALA A 509 22.00 29.46 -20.79
C ALA A 509 22.23 29.33 -22.31
N GLU A 510 22.58 30.40 -23.01
CA GLU A 510 22.91 30.34 -24.44
C GLU A 510 24.14 29.45 -24.70
N MET A 511 25.20 29.61 -23.90
CA MET A 511 26.43 28.80 -24.03
C MET A 511 26.23 27.34 -23.62
N HIS A 512 25.53 27.10 -22.51
CA HIS A 512 25.47 25.77 -21.88
C HIS A 512 24.21 24.97 -22.18
N PHE A 513 23.18 25.60 -22.78
CA PHE A 513 21.91 24.94 -23.10
C PHE A 513 21.53 25.10 -24.58
N LEU A 514 21.48 26.33 -25.11
CA LEU A 514 21.08 26.55 -26.51
C LEU A 514 22.13 26.04 -27.51
N SER A 515 23.41 26.31 -27.28
CA SER A 515 24.47 25.82 -28.18
C SER A 515 24.50 24.28 -28.25
N PRO A 516 24.46 23.53 -27.15
CA PRO A 516 24.38 22.07 -27.22
C PRO A 516 23.09 21.55 -27.87
N ILE A 517 21.93 22.21 -27.66
CA ILE A 517 20.68 21.85 -28.35
C ILE A 517 20.82 22.03 -29.85
N LYS A 518 21.44 23.12 -30.31
CA LYS A 518 21.73 23.34 -31.74
C LYS A 518 22.56 22.20 -32.31
N SER A 519 23.68 21.86 -31.66
CA SER A 519 24.55 20.76 -32.09
C SER A 519 23.79 19.43 -32.15
N ALA A 520 23.01 19.10 -31.11
CA ALA A 520 22.24 17.87 -31.07
C ALA A 520 21.13 17.81 -32.13
N LEU A 521 20.46 18.94 -32.43
CA LEU A 521 19.47 19.01 -33.51
C LEU A 521 20.13 18.83 -34.89
N SER A 522 21.33 19.38 -35.11
CA SER A 522 22.11 19.13 -36.32
C SER A 522 22.54 17.66 -36.45
N GLU A 523 22.81 16.95 -35.35
CA GLU A 523 23.04 15.49 -35.37
C GLU A 523 21.76 14.67 -35.59
N CYS A 524 20.60 15.29 -35.39
CA CYS A 524 19.28 14.70 -35.64
C CYS A 524 18.76 14.94 -37.05
N ALA A 525 19.33 15.88 -37.79
CA ALA A 525 19.04 16.12 -39.18
C ALA A 525 19.25 14.84 -40.01
N GLU A 526 18.20 14.38 -40.69
CA GLU A 526 18.34 13.46 -41.82
C GLU A 526 18.91 14.25 -43.02
N ASP A 527 19.54 13.57 -44.00
CA ASP A 527 20.26 14.17 -45.15
C ASP A 527 19.46 15.22 -45.98
N ASP A 528 18.16 15.41 -45.71
CA ASP A 528 17.26 16.39 -46.35
C ASP A 528 17.14 17.73 -45.57
N TRP A 529 17.74 17.89 -44.39
CA TRP A 529 17.74 19.15 -43.64
C TRP A 529 18.94 20.00 -44.07
N ASP A 530 18.76 20.85 -45.08
CA ASP A 530 19.76 21.84 -45.47
C ASP A 530 20.20 22.68 -44.26
N ASP A 531 21.50 22.98 -44.13
CA ASP A 531 22.10 23.78 -43.04
C ASP A 531 21.35 25.12 -42.81
N GLY A 532 20.66 25.64 -43.83
CA GLY A 532 19.81 26.84 -43.76
C GLY A 532 18.46 26.67 -43.03
N MET A 533 18.06 25.45 -42.64
CA MET A 533 16.89 25.19 -41.77
C MET A 533 17.08 25.68 -40.33
N PHE A 534 18.32 25.96 -39.92
CA PHE A 534 18.64 26.52 -38.61
C PHE A 534 18.68 28.05 -38.60
N ASP A 535 18.51 28.70 -39.76
CA ASP A 535 18.61 30.15 -39.95
C ASP A 535 17.24 30.85 -40.09
N GLY A 536 16.15 30.16 -39.76
CA GLY A 536 14.82 30.76 -39.58
C GLY A 536 14.07 31.21 -40.84
N LEU A 537 14.52 30.81 -42.04
CA LEU A 537 13.94 31.26 -43.31
C LEU A 537 13.45 30.15 -44.26
N SER A 538 13.63 28.86 -43.95
CA SER A 538 13.19 27.77 -44.83
C SER A 538 11.95 27.05 -44.30
N SER A 539 11.04 26.75 -45.23
CA SER A 539 9.77 26.08 -44.97
C SER A 539 9.99 24.63 -44.56
N ILE A 540 9.62 24.29 -43.33
CA ILE A 540 9.57 22.91 -42.85
C ILE A 540 8.49 22.17 -43.66
N GLN A 541 8.89 21.24 -44.52
CA GLN A 541 7.95 20.33 -45.17
C GLN A 541 7.58 19.22 -44.19
N LEU A 542 6.43 19.39 -43.52
CA LEU A 542 5.78 18.34 -42.72
C LEU A 542 5.29 17.22 -43.66
N GLY A 543 6.15 16.25 -43.95
CA GLY A 543 5.89 15.26 -44.99
C GLY A 543 6.40 13.85 -44.70
N LYS A 544 5.98 13.22 -43.58
CA LYS A 544 6.04 11.75 -43.39
C LYS A 544 4.81 11.24 -42.60
N PRO A 545 4.44 9.95 -42.69
CA PRO A 545 3.12 9.43 -42.31
C PRO A 545 2.82 9.47 -40.78
N LEU A 546 1.53 9.65 -40.49
CA LEU A 546 0.86 10.09 -39.26
C LEU A 546 0.82 9.12 -38.05
N ASN A 547 1.89 8.38 -37.72
CA ASN A 547 1.86 7.53 -36.51
C ASN A 547 2.76 7.97 -35.35
N GLN A 548 3.73 8.88 -35.55
CA GLN A 548 4.53 9.46 -34.46
C GLN A 548 4.94 10.91 -34.79
N PRO A 549 4.97 11.82 -33.80
CA PRO A 549 5.44 13.19 -34.00
C PRO A 549 6.95 13.25 -34.26
N ASP A 550 7.37 14.11 -35.20
CA ASP A 550 8.78 14.42 -35.46
C ASP A 550 9.31 15.37 -34.37
N TYR A 551 9.78 14.78 -33.27
CA TYR A 551 10.29 15.54 -32.11
C TYR A 551 11.47 16.46 -32.45
N PRO A 552 12.48 16.05 -33.26
CA PRO A 552 13.50 16.97 -33.75
C PRO A 552 12.91 18.19 -34.44
N ALA A 553 11.97 18.01 -35.39
CA ALA A 553 11.42 19.12 -36.16
C ALA A 553 10.62 20.09 -35.26
N LEU A 554 9.80 19.55 -34.36
CA LEU A 554 9.02 20.36 -33.42
C LEU A 554 9.92 21.15 -32.45
N LEU A 555 10.99 20.52 -31.95
CA LEU A 555 11.93 21.19 -31.06
C LEU A 555 12.74 22.25 -31.81
N ASN A 556 13.10 22.00 -33.07
CA ASN A 556 13.80 22.96 -33.92
C ASN A 556 12.97 24.23 -34.15
N ILE A 557 11.64 24.13 -34.33
CA ILE A 557 10.75 25.30 -34.42
C ILE A 557 10.90 26.19 -33.18
N LEU A 558 10.80 25.61 -31.98
CA LEU A 558 10.91 26.36 -30.73
C LEU A 558 12.31 26.98 -30.55
N PHE A 559 13.35 26.24 -30.92
CA PHE A 559 14.73 26.68 -30.87
C PHE A 559 14.98 27.90 -31.77
N VAL A 560 14.56 27.82 -33.04
CA VAL A 560 14.70 28.90 -34.01
C VAL A 560 13.93 30.13 -33.56
N MET A 561 12.67 29.96 -33.11
CA MET A 561 11.86 31.07 -32.59
C MET A 561 12.54 31.79 -31.42
N LEU A 562 13.13 31.04 -30.49
CA LEU A 562 13.84 31.61 -29.34
C LEU A 562 15.12 32.34 -29.78
N THR A 563 15.89 31.75 -30.69
CA THR A 563 17.16 32.31 -31.18
C THR A 563 16.93 33.61 -31.94
N GLU A 564 15.86 33.69 -32.73
CA GLU A 564 15.48 34.91 -33.43
C GLU A 564 15.00 36.00 -32.46
N GLN A 565 14.24 35.64 -31.41
CA GLN A 565 13.86 36.59 -30.35
C GLN A 565 15.10 37.13 -29.61
N LEU A 566 16.08 36.27 -29.31
CA LEU A 566 17.35 36.68 -28.70
C LEU A 566 18.11 37.65 -29.60
N ARG A 567 18.20 37.36 -30.90
CA ARG A 567 18.85 38.24 -31.88
C ARG A 567 18.20 39.61 -31.91
N GLN A 568 16.88 39.67 -32.01
CA GLN A 568 16.11 40.92 -32.01
C GLN A 568 16.26 41.72 -30.71
N MET A 569 16.48 41.05 -29.58
CA MET A 569 16.76 41.69 -28.28
C MET A 569 18.18 42.21 -28.16
N ARG A 570 19.14 41.67 -28.91
CA ARG A 570 20.54 42.14 -28.97
C ARG A 570 20.72 43.32 -29.93
N ASP A 571 19.96 43.32 -31.01
CA ASP A 571 20.00 44.37 -32.04
C ASP A 571 19.37 45.70 -31.57
N LYS A 572 18.58 45.64 -30.48
CA LYS A 572 17.96 46.80 -29.81
C LYS A 572 18.75 47.20 -28.58
#